data_AF-A0A4Q9H8C8-F1
#
_entry.id   AF-A0A4Q9H8C8-F1
#
_cell.length_a   1.000
_cell.length_b   1.000
_cell.length_c   1.000
_cell.angle_alpha   90.00
_cell.angle_beta   90.00
_cell.angle_gamma   90.00
#
_symmetry.space_group_name_H-M   'P 1'
#
loop_
_entity.id
_entity.type
_entity.pdbx_description
1 polymer ?
#
loop_
_entity_poly.entity_id
_entity_poly.type
_entity_poly.pdbx_seq_one_letter_code
_entity_poly.pdbx_strand_id
1 'polypeptide(L)'
;MNINLRLLIGGIVILSTSCAKICIVQPVTMIVDGRSISFASSKIPCKKVNDYEEAVKLSINAIYSDAFETELENYIRDSIGNGPHAEAWKNIVAKDVVKKMRTQINGEFIETYGGPIGWFRYTFYHNIAYDGTADGPILLNRIPLKHRNGPSIANTIAHETAHRIGLTHPHSDVNLKIAYKEPPYIVGDIIEKLSAKKSPITNAK
;
A
#
# COMPACT_ATOMS: atom_id res chain seq x y z
N MET A 1 20.28 29.24 -36.54
CA MET A 1 20.00 29.37 -35.09
C MET A 1 20.46 28.08 -34.42
N ASN A 2 21.72 28.02 -33.98
CA ASN A 2 22.32 26.81 -33.39
C ASN A 2 21.96 26.74 -31.91
N ILE A 3 20.84 26.09 -31.59
CA ILE A 3 20.54 25.72 -30.21
C ILE A 3 21.59 24.68 -29.81
N ASN A 4 22.47 25.06 -28.89
CA ASN A 4 23.54 24.24 -28.35
C ASN A 4 22.96 22.94 -27.77
N LEU A 5 22.94 21.87 -28.58
CA LEU A 5 22.51 20.52 -28.21
C LEU A 5 23.22 19.99 -26.95
N ARG A 6 24.43 20.51 -26.67
CA ARG A 6 25.20 20.21 -25.46
C ARG A 6 24.57 20.74 -24.16
N LEU A 7 23.83 21.85 -24.20
CA LEU A 7 23.09 22.37 -23.03
C LEU A 7 21.82 21.56 -22.75
N LEU A 8 21.16 21.06 -23.80
CA LEU A 8 19.99 20.20 -23.65
C LEU A 8 20.36 18.81 -23.08
N ILE A 9 21.50 18.24 -23.51
CA ILE A 9 22.00 16.95 -23.00
C ILE A 9 22.62 17.12 -21.61
N GLY A 10 23.34 18.22 -21.34
CA GLY A 10 23.92 18.51 -20.02
C GLY A 10 22.87 18.71 -18.91
N GLY A 11 21.72 19.32 -19.22
CA GLY A 11 20.60 19.47 -18.28
C GLY A 11 19.94 18.14 -17.89
N ILE A 12 19.90 17.17 -18.81
CA ILE A 12 19.32 15.83 -18.57
C ILE A 12 20.22 14.98 -17.66
N VAL A 13 21.55 15.19 -17.69
CA VAL A 13 22.52 14.44 -16.87
C VAL A 13 22.64 14.97 -15.43
N ILE A 14 22.42 16.26 -15.20
CA ILE A 14 22.47 16.84 -13.84
C ILE A 14 21.15 16.60 -13.07
N LEU A 15 20.01 16.48 -13.76
CA LEU A 15 18.73 16.06 -13.16
C LEU A 15 18.63 14.56 -12.86
N SER A 16 19.54 13.74 -13.40
CA SER A 16 19.56 12.28 -13.19
C SER A 16 20.53 11.82 -12.08
N THR A 17 21.35 12.72 -11.54
CA THR A 17 22.37 12.43 -10.50
C THR A 17 21.98 12.87 -9.09
N SER A 18 20.78 13.43 -8.89
CA SER A 18 20.06 13.32 -7.60
C SER A 18 19.56 11.87 -7.44
N CYS A 19 20.53 10.96 -7.40
CA CYS A 19 20.42 9.54 -7.20
C CYS A 19 19.36 9.24 -6.13
N ALA A 20 18.39 8.42 -6.52
CA ALA A 20 17.39 7.82 -5.64
C ALA A 20 18.08 6.84 -4.68
N LYS A 21 18.90 7.38 -3.75
CA LYS A 21 19.60 6.60 -2.73
C LYS A 21 18.57 5.75 -2.01
N ILE A 22 18.80 4.45 -2.03
CA ILE A 22 17.98 3.48 -1.30
C ILE A 22 18.59 3.33 0.08
N CYS A 23 17.74 3.44 1.09
CA CYS A 23 18.05 3.20 2.48
C CYS A 23 17.47 1.85 2.88
N ILE A 24 18.22 1.11 3.69
CA ILE A 24 17.69 -0.04 4.42
C ILE A 24 17.05 0.51 5.68
N VAL A 25 15.74 0.36 5.78
CA VAL A 25 14.99 0.70 6.99
C VAL A 25 14.93 -0.56 7.84
N GLN A 26 15.32 -0.43 9.12
CA GLN A 26 15.27 -1.53 10.07
C GLN A 26 13.82 -1.98 10.30
N PRO A 27 13.59 -3.19 10.83
CA PRO A 27 12.24 -3.63 11.15
C PRO A 27 11.47 -2.61 12.00
N VAL A 28 10.23 -2.34 11.62
CA VAL A 28 9.33 -1.47 12.38
C VAL A 28 8.46 -2.37 13.24
N THR A 29 8.69 -2.33 14.54
CA THR A 29 7.99 -3.18 15.52
C THR A 29 7.04 -2.35 16.38
N MET A 30 5.85 -2.88 16.63
CA MET A 30 4.84 -2.30 17.52
C MET A 30 4.34 -3.35 18.51
N ILE A 31 3.98 -2.90 19.71
CA ILE A 31 3.25 -3.73 20.67
C ILE A 31 1.77 -3.41 20.54
N VAL A 32 0.97 -4.43 20.20
CA VAL A 32 -0.48 -4.33 20.12
C VAL A 32 -1.07 -5.46 20.94
N ASP A 33 -1.91 -5.13 21.92
CA ASP A 33 -2.52 -6.09 22.86
C ASP A 33 -1.50 -7.07 23.50
N GLY A 34 -0.33 -6.54 23.87
CA GLY A 34 0.75 -7.33 24.47
C GLY A 34 1.51 -8.25 23.50
N ARG A 35 1.23 -8.19 22.19
CA ARG A 35 1.94 -8.94 21.15
C ARG A 35 2.87 -8.04 20.35
N SER A 36 4.05 -8.54 20.04
CA SER A 36 5.01 -7.87 19.17
C SER A 36 4.66 -8.15 17.71
N ILE A 37 4.27 -7.10 16.98
CA ILE A 37 4.00 -7.13 15.54
C ILE A 37 5.15 -6.42 14.84
N SER A 38 5.80 -7.08 13.89
CA SER A 38 6.97 -6.51 13.21
C SER A 38 6.81 -6.55 11.72
N PHE A 39 6.96 -5.39 11.07
CA PHE A 39 7.23 -5.31 9.65
C PHE A 39 8.74 -5.45 9.45
N ALA A 40 9.16 -6.35 8.57
CA ALA A 40 10.56 -6.69 8.39
C ALA A 40 11.35 -5.59 7.66
N SER A 41 12.69 -5.74 7.70
CA SER A 41 13.63 -4.80 7.10
C SER A 41 13.30 -4.57 5.62
N SER A 42 13.27 -3.30 5.21
CA SER A 42 12.77 -2.88 3.89
C SER A 42 13.74 -1.96 3.15
N LYS A 43 13.64 -1.90 1.82
CA LYS A 43 14.50 -1.08 0.95
C LYS A 43 13.71 0.07 0.32
N ILE A 44 13.84 1.27 0.90
CA ILE A 44 13.02 2.44 0.58
C ILE A 44 13.91 3.60 0.09
N PRO A 45 13.46 4.46 -0.85
CA PRO A 45 14.18 5.70 -1.14
C PRO A 45 14.38 6.52 0.14
N CYS A 46 15.60 6.97 0.41
CA CYS A 46 15.94 7.62 1.69
C CYS A 46 15.03 8.82 2.02
N LYS A 47 14.56 9.56 0.99
CA LYS A 47 13.62 10.67 1.14
C LYS A 47 12.21 10.27 1.61
N LYS A 48 11.90 8.97 1.60
CA LYS A 48 10.60 8.38 1.91
C LYS A 48 10.62 7.51 3.16
N VAL A 49 11.75 7.46 3.89
CA VAL A 49 11.89 6.64 5.11
C VAL A 49 10.83 7.02 6.15
N ASN A 50 10.67 8.32 6.44
CA ASN A 50 9.69 8.77 7.44
C ASN A 50 8.24 8.44 7.03
N ASP A 51 7.86 8.74 5.78
CA ASP A 51 6.53 8.40 5.25
C ASP A 51 6.28 6.88 5.31
N TYR A 52 7.31 6.07 5.04
CA TYR A 52 7.23 4.61 5.10
C TYR A 52 7.08 4.10 6.55
N GLU A 53 7.90 4.56 7.49
CA GLU A 53 7.80 4.14 8.89
C GLU A 53 6.46 4.55 9.50
N GLU A 54 5.95 5.73 9.15
CA GLU A 54 4.61 6.18 9.50
C GLU A 54 3.56 5.25 8.89
N ALA A 55 3.65 4.97 7.58
CA ALA A 55 2.72 4.09 6.89
C ALA A 55 2.61 2.70 7.52
N VAL A 56 3.75 2.09 7.87
CA VAL A 56 3.77 0.78 8.53
C VAL A 56 3.04 0.85 9.87
N LYS A 57 3.29 1.88 10.68
CA LYS A 57 2.61 2.06 11.97
C LYS A 57 1.11 2.27 11.79
N LEU A 58 0.73 3.07 10.80
CA LEU A 58 -0.67 3.32 10.44
C LEU A 58 -1.38 2.04 10.00
N SER A 59 -0.76 1.24 9.13
CA SER A 59 -1.30 -0.05 8.69
C SER A 59 -1.49 -1.02 9.85
N ILE A 60 -0.47 -1.19 10.71
CA ILE A 60 -0.57 -2.10 11.88
C ILE A 60 -1.68 -1.62 12.83
N ASN A 61 -1.69 -0.34 13.20
CA ASN A 61 -2.72 0.20 14.10
C ASN A 61 -4.13 0.03 13.53
N ALA A 62 -4.31 0.32 12.24
CA ALA A 62 -5.63 0.22 11.61
C ALA A 62 -6.09 -1.23 11.49
N ILE A 63 -5.24 -2.16 11.04
CA ILE A 63 -5.57 -3.61 10.93
C ILE A 63 -5.92 -4.23 12.29
N TYR A 64 -5.27 -3.77 13.36
CA TYR A 64 -5.55 -4.23 14.71
C TYR A 64 -6.70 -3.49 15.40
N SER A 65 -7.23 -2.41 14.83
CA SER A 65 -8.37 -1.67 15.40
C SER A 65 -9.70 -2.39 15.20
N ASP A 66 -10.63 -2.23 16.15
CA ASP A 66 -12.02 -2.67 16.02
C ASP A 66 -12.78 -1.90 14.93
N ALA A 67 -12.35 -0.66 14.66
CA ALA A 67 -12.92 0.18 13.62
C ALA A 67 -12.74 -0.44 12.23
N PHE A 68 -11.63 -1.14 11.97
CA PHE A 68 -11.42 -1.81 10.69
C PHE A 68 -12.40 -2.95 10.44
N GLU A 69 -12.63 -3.82 11.43
CA GLU A 69 -13.61 -4.91 11.33
C GLU A 69 -15.02 -4.35 11.09
N THR A 70 -15.38 -3.31 11.85
CA THR A 70 -16.69 -2.65 11.75
C THR A 70 -16.92 -2.03 10.37
N GLU A 71 -15.96 -1.24 9.86
CA GLU A 71 -16.08 -0.59 8.55
C GLU A 71 -16.11 -1.62 7.41
N LEU A 72 -15.33 -2.70 7.52
CA LEU A 72 -15.32 -3.78 6.53
C LEU A 72 -16.65 -4.57 6.54
N GLU A 73 -17.17 -4.91 7.72
CA GLU A 73 -18.47 -5.59 7.85
C GLU A 73 -19.60 -4.73 7.27
N ASN A 74 -19.61 -3.43 7.58
CA ASN A 74 -20.58 -2.50 7.00
C ASN A 74 -20.48 -2.45 5.48
N TYR A 75 -19.27 -2.34 4.93
CA TYR A 75 -19.08 -2.31 3.48
C TYR A 75 -19.57 -3.60 2.82
N ILE A 76 -19.17 -4.76 3.35
CA ILE A 76 -19.57 -6.07 2.80
C ILE A 76 -21.10 -6.20 2.81
N ARG A 77 -21.75 -5.84 3.93
CA ARG A 77 -23.21 -5.88 4.05
C ARG A 77 -23.90 -4.99 3.00
N ASP A 78 -23.36 -3.80 2.75
CA ASP A 78 -23.96 -2.84 1.83
C ASP A 78 -23.65 -3.19 0.35
N SER A 79 -22.56 -3.91 0.09
CA SER A 79 -22.12 -4.32 -1.25
C SER A 79 -22.67 -5.66 -1.74
N ILE A 80 -22.92 -6.63 -0.85
CA ILE A 80 -23.54 -7.91 -1.22
C ILE A 80 -24.97 -7.65 -1.70
N GLY A 81 -25.17 -7.66 -3.02
CA GLY A 81 -26.47 -7.46 -3.67
C GLY A 81 -26.53 -6.25 -4.60
N ASN A 82 -25.49 -5.41 -4.65
CA ASN A 82 -25.51 -4.17 -5.43
C ASN A 82 -24.47 -4.17 -6.56
N GLY A 83 -24.93 -4.34 -7.80
CA GLY A 83 -24.14 -4.10 -9.00
C GLY A 83 -23.04 -5.14 -9.29
N PRO A 84 -22.16 -4.87 -10.27
CA PRO A 84 -21.32 -5.89 -10.89
C PRO A 84 -20.12 -6.36 -10.03
N HIS A 85 -19.87 -5.75 -8.87
CA HIS A 85 -18.79 -6.15 -7.95
C HIS A 85 -19.26 -7.12 -6.85
N ALA A 86 -20.57 -7.37 -6.74
CA ALA A 86 -21.15 -8.17 -5.65
C ALA A 86 -20.58 -9.59 -5.57
N GLU A 87 -20.29 -10.22 -6.71
CA GLU A 87 -19.72 -11.57 -6.75
C GLU A 87 -18.31 -11.62 -6.15
N ALA A 88 -17.52 -10.54 -6.25
CA ALA A 88 -16.19 -10.46 -5.64
C ALA A 88 -16.25 -10.46 -4.10
N TRP A 89 -17.41 -10.17 -3.51
CA TRP A 89 -17.65 -10.15 -2.06
C TRP A 89 -18.38 -11.40 -1.54
N LYS A 90 -18.82 -12.27 -2.45
CA LYS A 90 -19.57 -13.46 -2.08
C LYS A 90 -18.71 -14.37 -1.22
N ASN A 91 -19.29 -14.86 -0.12
CA ASN A 91 -18.64 -15.73 0.87
C ASN A 91 -17.44 -15.08 1.60
N ILE A 92 -17.21 -13.77 1.47
CA ILE A 92 -16.22 -13.06 2.28
C ILE A 92 -16.84 -12.68 3.62
N VAL A 93 -16.16 -13.04 4.71
CA VAL A 93 -16.55 -12.68 6.07
C VAL A 93 -15.51 -11.72 6.65
N ALA A 94 -15.96 -10.53 7.09
CA ALA A 94 -15.08 -9.47 7.59
C ALA A 94 -14.12 -9.96 8.68
N LYS A 95 -14.64 -10.69 9.67
CA LYS A 95 -13.87 -11.26 10.78
C LYS A 95 -12.74 -12.19 10.33
N ASP A 96 -12.98 -13.00 9.30
CA ASP A 96 -11.96 -13.91 8.75
C ASP A 96 -10.88 -13.14 8.01
N VAL A 97 -11.27 -12.11 7.24
CA VAL A 97 -10.33 -11.19 6.58
C VAL A 97 -9.44 -10.50 7.62
N VAL A 98 -10.03 -9.89 8.64
CA VAL A 98 -9.31 -9.20 9.72
C VAL A 98 -8.34 -10.14 10.43
N LYS A 99 -8.79 -11.35 10.79
CA LYS A 99 -7.93 -12.36 11.42
C LYS A 99 -6.74 -12.75 10.53
N LYS A 100 -6.98 -12.97 9.23
CA LYS A 100 -5.92 -13.32 8.28
C LYS A 100 -4.95 -12.15 8.08
N MET A 101 -5.44 -10.92 7.93
CA MET A 101 -4.60 -9.73 7.78
C MET A 101 -3.70 -9.49 9.00
N ARG A 102 -4.25 -9.60 10.22
CA ARG A 102 -3.48 -9.49 11.48
C ARG A 102 -2.33 -10.50 11.55
N THR A 103 -2.56 -11.70 11.03
CA THR A 103 -1.54 -12.75 10.94
C THR A 103 -0.52 -12.43 9.83
N GLN A 104 -1.00 -12.04 8.66
CA GLN A 104 -0.22 -11.88 7.44
C GLN A 104 0.74 -10.69 7.50
N ILE A 105 0.33 -9.55 8.10
CA ILE A 105 1.15 -8.33 8.13
C ILE A 105 2.47 -8.52 8.91
N ASN A 106 2.55 -9.51 9.79
CA ASN A 106 3.74 -9.79 10.57
C ASN A 106 4.81 -10.46 9.69
N GLY A 107 5.95 -9.79 9.53
CA GLY A 107 7.07 -10.25 8.70
C GLY A 107 7.04 -9.73 7.26
N GLU A 108 6.01 -8.96 6.86
CA GLU A 108 6.00 -8.34 5.53
C GLU A 108 7.10 -7.30 5.39
N PHE A 109 7.56 -7.08 4.16
CA PHE A 109 8.57 -6.08 3.84
C PHE A 109 8.31 -5.46 2.47
N ILE A 110 8.86 -4.28 2.27
CA ILE A 110 8.76 -3.52 1.04
C ILE A 110 10.13 -3.40 0.37
N GLU A 111 10.14 -3.58 -0.94
CA GLU A 111 11.21 -3.11 -1.81
C GLU A 111 10.65 -2.13 -2.85
N THR A 112 11.54 -1.40 -3.54
CA THR A 112 11.11 -0.41 -4.53
C THR A 112 11.82 -0.60 -5.86
N TYR A 113 11.10 -0.41 -6.96
CA TYR A 113 11.65 -0.44 -8.32
C TYR A 113 11.41 0.89 -9.03
N GLY A 114 12.14 1.16 -10.12
CA GLY A 114 12.00 2.43 -10.83
C GLY A 114 12.76 2.44 -12.14
N GLY A 115 13.26 3.60 -12.55
CA GLY A 115 13.91 3.77 -13.85
C GLY A 115 12.92 3.73 -15.01
N PRO A 116 13.40 3.49 -16.25
CA PRO A 116 12.54 3.49 -17.44
C PRO A 116 11.37 2.51 -17.35
N ILE A 117 11.58 1.34 -16.75
CA ILE A 117 10.52 0.33 -16.56
C ILE A 117 9.44 0.84 -15.60
N GLY A 118 9.84 1.41 -14.46
CA GLY A 118 8.89 1.98 -13.50
C GLY A 118 8.11 3.16 -14.08
N TRP A 119 8.79 4.02 -14.85
CA TRP A 119 8.15 5.12 -15.58
C TRP A 119 7.14 4.62 -16.61
N PHE A 120 7.54 3.68 -17.47
CA PHE A 120 6.67 3.10 -18.50
C PHE A 120 5.43 2.46 -17.87
N ARG A 121 5.61 1.63 -16.84
CA ARG A 121 4.51 0.96 -16.14
C ARG A 121 3.57 1.97 -15.48
N TYR A 122 4.08 3.04 -14.91
CA TYR A 122 3.22 4.09 -14.35
C TYR A 122 2.46 4.87 -15.43
N THR A 123 3.15 5.32 -16.47
CA THR A 123 2.55 6.16 -17.53
C THR A 123 1.45 5.43 -18.29
N PHE A 124 1.64 4.15 -18.62
CA PHE A 124 0.70 3.41 -19.47
C PHE A 124 -0.29 2.55 -18.69
N TYR A 125 0.08 2.08 -17.50
CA TYR A 125 -0.74 1.14 -16.70
C TYR A 125 -1.10 1.69 -15.32
N HIS A 126 -0.76 2.95 -15.02
CA HIS A 126 -1.03 3.60 -13.73
C HIS A 126 -0.56 2.77 -12.53
N ASN A 127 0.48 1.96 -12.74
CA ASN A 127 0.88 0.94 -11.80
C ASN A 127 1.67 1.55 -10.62
N ILE A 128 1.11 1.40 -9.42
CA ILE A 128 1.60 1.98 -8.16
C ILE A 128 2.46 0.99 -7.38
N ALA A 129 2.06 -0.28 -7.37
CA ALA A 129 2.78 -1.38 -6.75
C ALA A 129 2.55 -2.67 -7.55
N TYR A 130 3.41 -3.66 -7.33
CA TYR A 130 3.11 -5.05 -7.64
C TYR A 130 3.02 -5.82 -6.35
N ASP A 131 2.10 -6.77 -6.37
CA ASP A 131 2.21 -7.93 -5.53
C ASP A 131 3.54 -8.62 -5.85
N GLY A 132 4.28 -8.96 -4.82
CA GLY A 132 5.46 -9.80 -4.98
C GLY A 132 5.07 -11.21 -5.42
N THR A 133 5.93 -12.18 -5.12
CA THR A 133 5.44 -13.55 -4.92
C THR A 133 4.62 -13.60 -3.62
N ALA A 134 3.89 -14.70 -3.36
CA ALA A 134 3.13 -14.88 -2.12
C ALA A 134 3.96 -14.58 -0.85
N ASP A 135 5.27 -14.86 -0.90
CA ASP A 135 6.23 -14.61 0.18
C ASP A 135 7.26 -13.51 -0.13
N GLY A 136 7.11 -12.80 -1.25
CA GLY A 136 8.07 -11.81 -1.74
C GLY A 136 7.91 -10.43 -1.09
N PRO A 137 8.73 -9.44 -1.46
CA PRO A 137 8.47 -8.05 -1.06
C PRO A 137 7.21 -7.51 -1.71
N ILE A 138 6.53 -6.60 -1.02
CA ILE A 138 5.66 -5.64 -1.70
C ILE A 138 6.56 -4.72 -2.53
N LEU A 139 6.35 -4.67 -3.85
CA LEU A 139 7.19 -3.89 -4.76
C LEU A 139 6.51 -2.56 -5.06
N LEU A 140 7.01 -1.45 -4.49
CA LEU A 140 6.48 -0.10 -4.77
C LEU A 140 7.18 0.55 -5.96
N ASN A 141 6.39 1.17 -6.84
CA ASN A 141 6.91 1.96 -7.95
C ASN A 141 7.44 3.32 -7.45
N ARG A 142 8.74 3.57 -7.62
CA ARG A 142 9.40 4.82 -7.21
C ARG A 142 8.87 6.06 -7.93
N ILE A 143 8.16 5.93 -9.04
CA ILE A 143 7.60 7.09 -9.77
C ILE A 143 6.43 7.71 -9.00
N PRO A 144 5.30 7.01 -8.77
CA PRO A 144 4.20 7.56 -7.95
C PRO A 144 4.58 7.70 -6.48
N LEU A 145 5.45 6.85 -5.93
CA LEU A 145 5.85 6.90 -4.52
C LEU A 145 6.39 8.26 -4.09
N LYS A 146 7.02 9.03 -4.99
CA LYS A 146 7.51 10.39 -4.72
C LYS A 146 6.46 11.31 -4.12
N HIS A 147 5.19 11.13 -4.52
CA HIS A 147 4.09 12.01 -4.15
C HIS A 147 3.13 11.39 -3.13
N ARG A 148 3.32 10.13 -2.74
CA ARG A 148 2.50 9.45 -1.71
C ARG A 148 2.99 9.80 -0.31
N ASN A 149 2.06 10.01 0.61
CA ASN A 149 2.32 10.23 2.04
C ASN A 149 2.11 8.91 2.83
N GLY A 150 2.30 8.97 4.16
CA GLY A 150 2.10 7.82 5.06
C GLY A 150 0.76 7.09 4.85
N PRO A 151 -0.41 7.76 4.96
CA PRO A 151 -1.71 7.12 4.73
C PRO A 151 -1.86 6.46 3.36
N SER A 152 -1.41 7.10 2.28
CA SER A 152 -1.49 6.49 0.94
C SER A 152 -0.52 5.31 0.80
N ILE A 153 0.63 5.31 1.46
CA ILE A 153 1.50 4.11 1.48
C ILE A 153 0.83 3.01 2.34
N ALA A 154 0.16 3.36 3.43
CA ALA A 154 -0.58 2.42 4.28
C ALA A 154 -1.75 1.74 3.54
N ASN A 155 -2.46 2.49 2.67
CA ASN A 155 -3.43 1.96 1.71
C ASN A 155 -2.80 0.81 0.91
N THR A 156 -1.64 1.09 0.31
CA THR A 156 -0.94 0.12 -0.54
C THR A 156 -0.48 -1.10 0.26
N ILE A 157 0.08 -0.92 1.46
CA ILE A 157 0.44 -2.05 2.32
C ILE A 157 -0.79 -2.95 2.55
N ALA A 158 -1.90 -2.37 2.99
CA ALA A 158 -3.11 -3.13 3.28
C ALA A 158 -3.73 -3.81 2.05
N HIS A 159 -3.66 -3.14 0.89
CA HIS A 159 -4.09 -3.70 -0.39
C HIS A 159 -3.29 -4.96 -0.75
N GLU A 160 -1.96 -4.91 -0.65
CA GLU A 160 -1.13 -6.07 -0.96
C GLU A 160 -1.25 -7.16 0.13
N THR A 161 -1.37 -6.79 1.41
CA THR A 161 -1.68 -7.75 2.49
C THR A 161 -3.00 -8.48 2.21
N ALA A 162 -4.01 -7.77 1.68
CA ALA A 162 -5.29 -8.36 1.27
C ALA A 162 -5.12 -9.39 0.15
N HIS A 163 -4.27 -9.12 -0.84
CA HIS A 163 -3.95 -10.09 -1.88
C HIS A 163 -3.34 -11.38 -1.32
N ARG A 164 -2.40 -11.26 -0.39
CA ARG A 164 -1.70 -12.40 0.23
C ARG A 164 -2.59 -13.32 1.04
N ILE A 165 -3.71 -12.81 1.57
CA ILE A 165 -4.70 -13.62 2.26
C ILE A 165 -5.76 -14.23 1.33
N GLY A 166 -5.58 -14.08 0.01
CA GLY A 166 -6.38 -14.70 -1.04
C GLY A 166 -7.46 -13.80 -1.65
N LEU A 167 -7.47 -12.50 -1.37
CA LEU A 167 -8.41 -11.56 -1.99
C LEU A 167 -7.92 -11.15 -3.38
N THR A 168 -8.83 -10.98 -4.33
CA THR A 168 -8.47 -10.72 -5.74
C THR A 168 -9.27 -9.57 -6.33
N HIS A 169 -8.86 -9.12 -7.52
CA HIS A 169 -9.62 -8.18 -8.35
C HIS A 169 -10.12 -8.86 -9.63
N PRO A 170 -11.26 -9.56 -9.61
CA PRO A 170 -11.79 -10.23 -10.80
C PRO A 170 -11.94 -9.32 -12.03
N HIS A 171 -12.12 -8.00 -11.82
CA HIS A 171 -12.38 -7.06 -12.90
C HIS A 171 -11.22 -6.09 -13.18
N SER A 172 -10.02 -6.26 -12.59
CA SER A 172 -8.89 -5.33 -12.80
C SER A 172 -8.50 -5.18 -14.26
N ASP A 173 -8.60 -6.27 -15.03
CA ASP A 173 -8.14 -6.33 -16.41
C ASP A 173 -9.20 -5.86 -17.42
N VAL A 174 -10.46 -5.75 -16.99
CA VAL A 174 -11.61 -5.48 -17.87
C VAL A 174 -12.28 -4.14 -17.54
N ASN A 175 -12.46 -3.83 -16.25
CA ASN A 175 -13.16 -2.62 -15.82
C ASN A 175 -12.70 -2.13 -14.44
N LEU A 176 -11.75 -1.20 -14.46
CA LEU A 176 -11.20 -0.58 -13.24
C LEU A 176 -12.26 0.09 -12.35
N LYS A 177 -13.36 0.63 -12.91
CA LYS A 177 -14.42 1.25 -12.09
C LYS A 177 -15.15 0.23 -11.22
N ILE A 178 -15.26 -1.01 -11.71
CA ILE A 178 -15.79 -2.13 -10.93
C ILE A 178 -14.71 -2.59 -9.96
N ALA A 179 -13.46 -2.72 -10.44
CA ALA A 179 -12.33 -3.17 -9.64
C ALA A 179 -12.12 -2.33 -8.37
N TYR A 180 -12.26 -1.00 -8.44
CA TYR A 180 -12.15 -0.13 -7.25
C TYR A 180 -13.18 -0.42 -6.14
N LYS A 181 -14.19 -1.25 -6.39
CA LYS A 181 -15.14 -1.74 -5.40
C LYS A 181 -14.88 -3.18 -4.95
N GLU A 182 -13.77 -3.77 -5.36
CA GLU A 182 -13.37 -5.15 -5.06
C GLU A 182 -12.50 -5.22 -3.80
N PRO A 183 -12.36 -6.41 -3.18
CA PRO A 183 -11.94 -6.50 -1.79
C PRO A 183 -10.60 -5.85 -1.46
N PRO A 184 -9.49 -6.07 -2.19
CA PRO A 184 -8.22 -5.45 -1.83
C PRO A 184 -8.23 -3.92 -1.96
N TYR A 185 -8.98 -3.33 -2.91
CA TYR A 185 -9.08 -1.86 -3.05
C TYR A 185 -9.83 -1.27 -1.86
N ILE A 186 -10.94 -1.89 -1.49
CA ILE A 186 -11.75 -1.43 -0.36
C ILE A 186 -11.03 -1.60 0.97
N VAL A 187 -10.30 -2.69 1.16
CA VAL A 187 -9.43 -2.86 2.34
C VAL A 187 -8.40 -1.72 2.42
N GLY A 188 -7.69 -1.43 1.33
CA GLY A 188 -6.76 -0.31 1.25
C GLY A 188 -7.42 1.03 1.59
N ASP A 189 -8.58 1.31 1.00
CA ASP A 189 -9.33 2.55 1.20
C ASP A 189 -9.84 2.73 2.63
N ILE A 190 -10.32 1.66 3.28
CA ILE A 190 -10.74 1.72 4.68
C ILE A 190 -9.53 2.05 5.57
N ILE A 191 -8.39 1.38 5.36
CA ILE A 191 -7.17 1.63 6.13
C ILE A 191 -6.67 3.07 5.93
N GLU A 192 -6.71 3.59 4.71
CA GLU A 192 -6.35 4.99 4.44
C GLU A 192 -7.27 5.96 5.20
N LYS A 193 -8.58 5.73 5.16
CA LYS A 193 -9.56 6.56 5.89
C LYS A 193 -9.34 6.53 7.40
N LEU A 194 -9.10 5.34 7.97
CA LEU A 194 -8.80 5.18 9.40
C LEU A 194 -7.47 5.87 9.77
N SER A 195 -6.48 5.83 8.88
CA SER A 195 -5.17 6.45 9.07
C SER A 195 -5.20 7.98 8.95
N ALA A 196 -6.07 8.53 8.10
CA ALA A 196 -6.22 9.97 7.91
C ALA A 196 -7.01 10.65 9.04
N LYS A 197 -7.88 9.91 9.73
CA LYS A 197 -8.53 10.36 10.96
C LYS A 197 -7.48 10.33 12.08
N LYS A 198 -6.92 11.49 12.48
CA LYS A 198 -6.05 11.58 13.67
C LYS A 198 -6.74 10.87 14.84
N SER A 199 -6.22 9.72 15.26
CA SER A 199 -6.66 9.11 16.51
C SER A 199 -6.35 10.10 17.64
N PRO A 200 -7.33 10.46 18.50
CA PRO A 200 -6.99 11.10 19.75
C PRO A 200 -6.08 10.12 20.49
N ILE A 201 -4.85 10.52 20.73
CA ILE A 201 -3.92 9.76 21.56
C ILE A 201 -4.56 9.69 22.94
N THR A 202 -5.26 8.59 23.24
CA THR A 202 -5.55 8.22 24.61
C THR A 202 -4.23 7.84 25.24
N ASN A 203 -3.59 8.83 25.87
CA ASN A 203 -2.61 8.59 26.92
C ASN A 203 -3.35 7.81 28.02
N ALA A 204 -3.31 6.48 27.95
CA ALA A 204 -3.61 5.66 29.10
C ALA A 204 -2.49 5.92 30.12
N LYS A 205 -2.89 6.49 31.26
CA LYS A 205 -2.07 6.66 32.45
C LYS A 205 -1.70 5.31 33.05
#